data_AF-A0A1R3TT82-F1
#
_entry.id   AF-A0A1R3TT82-F1
#
_cell.length_a   1.000
_cell.length_b   1.000
_cell.length_c   1.000
_cell.angle_alpha   90.00
_cell.angle_beta   90.00
_cell.angle_gamma   90.00
#
_symmetry.space_group_name_H-M   'P 1'
#
loop_
_entity.id
_entity.type
_entity.pdbx_description
1 polymer ?
#
loop_
_entity_poly.entity_id
_entity_poly.type
_entity_poly.pdbx_seq_one_letter_code
_entity_poly.pdbx_strand_id
1 'polypeptide(L)' 'MADLFDRIDNVLGNSVELFFINELWTVRVVEDGVATVTTYADEPTATEFAEAEVKRLGLTAIIRL' A
#
# COMPACT_ATOMS: atom_id res chain seq x y z
N MET A 1 -18.71 -18.66 -0.83
CA MET A 1 -17.97 -18.76 0.45
C MET A 1 -16.47 -18.54 0.22
N ALA A 2 -16.10 -17.66 -0.71
CA ALA A 2 -14.71 -17.32 -1.05
C ALA A 2 -14.38 -15.86 -0.65
N ASP A 3 -15.38 -14.97 -0.69
CA ASP A 3 -15.21 -13.53 -0.48
C ASP A 3 -14.58 -13.08 0.85
N LEU A 4 -14.69 -13.88 1.92
CA LEU A 4 -14.11 -13.51 3.21
C LEU A 4 -12.66 -13.94 3.34
N PHE A 5 -12.30 -15.11 2.80
CA PHE A 5 -10.93 -15.64 2.91
C PHE A 5 -10.00 -14.92 1.93
N ASP A 6 -10.43 -14.67 0.70
CA ASP A 6 -9.65 -13.85 -0.25
C ASP A 6 -9.38 -12.43 0.28
N ARG A 7 -10.34 -11.89 1.04
CA ARG A 7 -10.22 -10.56 1.65
C ARG A 7 -9.34 -10.54 2.89
N ILE A 8 -9.21 -11.66 3.61
CA ILE A 8 -8.29 -11.80 4.74
C ILE A 8 -6.87 -12.10 4.24
N ASP A 9 -6.73 -12.90 3.18
CA ASP A 9 -5.43 -13.16 2.53
C ASP A 9 -4.84 -11.85 1.97
N ASN A 10 -5.68 -10.98 1.38
CA ASN A 10 -5.26 -9.64 0.95
C ASN A 10 -4.89 -8.68 2.11
N VAL A 11 -5.33 -8.96 3.33
CA VAL A 11 -5.02 -8.17 4.55
C VAL A 11 -3.80 -8.72 5.29
N LEU A 12 -3.50 -10.01 5.12
CA LEU A 12 -2.33 -10.69 5.68
C LEU A 12 -1.14 -10.72 4.71
N GLY A 13 -1.39 -10.50 3.42
CA GLY A 13 -0.38 -10.45 2.38
C GLY A 13 0.35 -9.12 2.29
N ASN A 14 1.47 -9.14 1.56
CA ASN A 14 2.21 -7.92 1.27
C ASN A 14 1.32 -6.97 0.46
N SER A 15 1.27 -5.70 0.86
CA SER A 15 0.45 -4.70 0.19
C SER A 15 1.11 -3.33 0.20
N VAL A 16 0.79 -2.53 -0.81
CA VAL A 16 1.18 -1.13 -0.89
C VAL A 16 -0.08 -0.33 -1.15
N GLU A 17 -0.39 0.56 -0.23
CA GLU A 17 -1.58 1.39 -0.25
C GLU A 17 -1.19 2.86 -0.34
N LEU A 18 -1.93 3.62 -1.15
CA LEU A 18 -1.75 5.06 -1.32
C LEU A 18 -3.10 5.75 -1.03
N PHE A 19 -3.11 6.67 -0.08
CA PHE A 19 -4.31 7.43 0.29
C PHE A 19 -3.97 8.84 0.75
N PHE A 20 -4.94 9.75 0.66
CA PHE A 20 -4.78 11.15 1.06
C PHE A 20 -5.49 11.39 2.40
N ILE A 21 -4.73 11.75 3.44
CA ILE A 21 -5.25 12.00 4.79
C ILE A 21 -4.48 13.15 5.45
N ASN A 22 -5.18 13.99 6.21
CA ASN A 22 -4.57 15.13 6.92
C ASN A 22 -3.71 16.02 5.99
N GLU A 23 -4.19 16.26 4.77
CA GLU A 23 -3.51 17.07 3.75
C GLU A 23 -2.17 16.49 3.25
N LEU A 24 -1.89 15.21 3.53
CA LEU A 24 -0.68 14.51 3.14
C LEU A 24 -1.00 13.24 2.34
N TRP A 25 -0.18 12.97 1.34
CA TRP A 25 -0.17 11.69 0.64
C TRP A 25 0.53 10.66 1.49
N THR A 26 -0.19 9.61 1.87
CA THR A 26 0.29 8.58 2.78
C THR A 26 0.42 7.28 2.03
N VAL A 27 1.60 6.67 2.12
CA VAL A 27 1.88 5.33 1.64
C VAL A 27 1.97 4.39 2.83
N ARG A 28 1.14 3.35 2.86
CA ARG A 28 1.23 2.25 3.81
C ARG A 28 1.77 1.02 3.10
N VAL A 29 2.90 0.52 3.55
CA VAL A 29 3.51 -0.73 3.08
C VAL A 29 3.32 -1.79 4.15
N VAL A 30 2.64 -2.88 3.81
CA VAL A 30 2.54 -4.07 4.65
C VAL A 30 3.47 -5.12 4.07
N GLU A 31 4.41 -5.62 4.88
CA GLU A 31 5.36 -6.68 4.50
C GLU A 31 5.49 -7.64 5.68
N ASP A 32 5.21 -8.92 5.45
CA ASP A 32 5.29 -9.99 6.46
C ASP A 32 4.54 -9.65 7.77
N GLY A 33 3.39 -8.99 7.65
CA GLY A 33 2.55 -8.56 8.79
C GLY A 33 3.02 -7.30 9.51
N VAL A 34 4.07 -6.62 9.03
CA VAL A 34 4.54 -5.34 9.56
C VAL A 34 4.07 -4.21 8.64
N ALA A 35 3.41 -3.20 9.22
CA ALA A 35 2.98 -2.01 8.50
C ALA A 35 3.95 -0.85 8.73
N THR A 36 4.54 -0.34 7.65
CA THR A 36 5.31 0.91 7.63
C THR A 36 4.51 2.00 6.96
N VAL A 37 4.52 3.21 7.52
CA VAL A 37 3.77 4.36 6.99
C VAL A 37 4.73 5.51 6.72
N THR A 38 4.66 6.04 5.51
CA THR A 38 5.43 7.22 5.08
C THR A 38 4.51 8.26 4.47
N THR A 39 4.73 9.52 4.80
CA THR A 39 3.90 10.66 4.35
C THR A 39 4.69 11.61 3.47
N TYR A 40 4.02 12.15 2.46
CA TYR A 40 4.58 13.06 1.46
C TYR A 40 3.65 14.25 1.26
N ALA A 41 4.22 15.40 0.89
CA ALA A 41 3.46 16.61 0.61
C ALA A 41 2.76 16.56 -0.77
N ASP A 42 3.35 15.83 -1.72
CA ASP A 42 2.91 15.79 -3.11
C ASP A 42 2.61 14.36 -3.59
N GLU A 43 1.57 14.24 -4.43
CA GLU A 43 1.12 12.95 -4.99
C GLU A 43 2.19 12.25 -5.84
N PRO A 44 2.95 12.95 -6.70
CA PRO A 44 3.92 12.30 -7.57
C PRO A 44 5.02 11.58 -6.78
N THR A 45 5.59 12.22 -5.74
CA THR A 45 6.62 11.59 -4.90
C THR A 45 6.05 10.39 -4.14
N ALA A 46 4.83 10.50 -3.60
CA ALA A 46 4.18 9.37 -2.93
C ALA A 46 3.91 8.21 -3.89
N THR A 47 3.50 8.52 -5.12
CA THR A 47 3.23 7.53 -6.17
C THR A 47 4.51 6.83 -6.61
N GLU A 48 5.59 7.58 -6.85
CA GLU A 48 6.89 7.00 -7.23
C GLU A 48 7.41 6.05 -6.15
N PHE A 49 7.29 6.43 -4.88
CA PHE A 49 7.65 5.55 -3.77
C PHE A 49 6.77 4.30 -3.72
N ALA A 50 5.45 4.45 -3.86
CA ALA A 50 4.53 3.31 -3.87
C ALA A 50 4.82 2.34 -5.05
N GLU A 51 5.14 2.86 -6.24
CA GLU A 51 5.52 2.03 -7.39
C GLU A 51 6.83 1.28 -7.16
N ALA A 52 7.81 1.92 -6.51
CA ALA A 52 9.07 1.28 -6.14
C ALA A 52 8.84 0.13 -5.16
N GLU A 53 7.97 0.31 -4.16
CA GLU A 53 7.63 -0.72 -3.18
C GLU A 53 6.82 -1.87 -3.79
N VAL A 54 5.88 -1.57 -4.69
CA VAL A 54 5.15 -2.60 -5.46
C VAL A 54 6.13 -3.48 -6.24
N LYS A 55 7.12 -2.87 -6.91
CA LYS A 55 8.16 -3.59 -7.63
C LYS A 55 9.07 -4.40 -6.69
N ARG A 56 9.45 -3.83 -5.54
CA ARG A 56 10.29 -4.48 -4.53
C ARG A 56 9.64 -5.74 -3.96
N LEU A 57 8.33 -5.66 -3.70
CA LEU A 57 7.53 -6.73 -3.11
C LEU A 57 6.98 -7.73 -4.13
N GLY A 58 7.21 -7.52 -5.44
CA GLY A 58 6.68 -8.38 -6.50
C GLY A 58 5.16 -8.29 -6.65
N LEU A 59 4.56 -7.18 -6.23
CA LEU A 59 3.13 -6.92 -6.34
C LEU A 59 2.78 -6.41 -7.74
N THR A 60 1.49 -6.49 -8.08
CA THR A 60 0.99 -6.13 -9.42
C THR A 60 0.36 -4.74 -9.48
N ALA A 61 -0.02 -4.16 -8.34
CA ALA A 61 -0.71 -2.89 -8.28
C ALA A 61 -0.56 -2.19 -6.93
N ILE A 62 -0.74 -0.87 -6.94
CA ILE A 62 -0.96 -0.03 -5.75
C ILE A 62 -2.46 -0.05 -5.43
N ILE A 63 -2.81 -0.26 -4.17
CA ILE A 63 -4.19 -0.11 -3.70
C ILE A 63 -4.41 1.38 -3.41
N ARG A 64 -5.31 2.03 -4.16
CA ARG A 64 -5.70 3.43 -3.89
C ARG A 64 -6.95 3.45 -3.01
N LEU A 65 -6.88 4.13 -1.86
CA LEU A 65 -7.97 4.25 -0.87
C LEU A 65 -8.41 5.69 -0.66
#